data_AF-A0A383V5Z0-F1
#
_entry.id   AF-A0A383V5Z0-F1
#
_cell.length_a   1.000
_cell.length_b   1.000
_cell.length_c   1.000
_cell.angle_alpha   90.00
_cell.angle_beta   90.00
_cell.angle_gamma   90.00
#
_symmetry.space_group_name_H-M   'P 1'
#
loop_
_entity.id
_entity.type
_entity.pdbx_description
1 polymer ?
#
loop_
_entity_poly.entity_id
_entity_poly.type
_entity_poly.pdbx_seq_one_letter_code
_entity_poly.pdbx_strand_id
1 'polypeptide(L)'
;MVSASPVVPPRLQPRRVVVANATTAERLARAKGYPYARPSTSFIFCNGAAYTFADSDWVTPSQWSRSLQHLLQLQVTAPDGTSSRLSDVLAQQGVKQSVLAADTPLTPILAIGSNAGPEQLARKFPLDLFPDGVVVPVIQCVLQDFDVVFAPLISSYGSATATLEHSPGTAVSVFITYLTPPLQQRMHETEGAYNLCRMDGVQLLEGLSLQAHTEGAAPVAAHSTAYNYNHQSGTLHLPFSNPGSSPVALAEIAAAGRRYPALTQVQMQAALRLALKQVSAQQLPGAPGAASHALHKLDTLPSMQQQQGDGGQLRHTEGLDDWILSNLDDHTLRRARVSALVAAAQPFQYQQSEVLMVIGTALSTSVK
;
A
#
# COMPACT_ATOMS: atom_id res chain seq x y z
N MET A 1 -39.00 -24.79 -12.39
CA MET A 1 -37.64 -24.23 -12.32
C MET A 1 -37.63 -23.18 -11.22
N VAL A 2 -37.11 -23.52 -10.04
CA VAL A 2 -37.00 -22.59 -8.92
C VAL A 2 -35.59 -22.02 -8.95
N SER A 3 -35.52 -20.71 -9.12
CA SER A 3 -34.29 -19.91 -9.11
C SER A 3 -33.62 -20.00 -7.74
N ALA A 4 -32.43 -20.57 -7.67
CA ALA A 4 -31.61 -20.57 -6.47
C ALA A 4 -30.94 -19.20 -6.31
N SER A 5 -31.25 -18.49 -5.23
CA SER A 5 -30.55 -17.27 -4.83
C SER A 5 -29.07 -17.55 -4.58
N PRO A 6 -28.16 -16.63 -4.93
CA PRO A 6 -26.73 -16.81 -4.67
C PRO A 6 -26.49 -16.82 -3.16
N VAL A 7 -25.87 -17.91 -2.68
CA VAL A 7 -25.41 -18.07 -1.30
C VAL A 7 -24.29 -17.06 -1.08
N VAL A 8 -24.55 -16.02 -0.29
CA VAL A 8 -23.53 -15.09 0.19
C VAL A 8 -22.63 -15.88 1.16
N PRO A 9 -21.33 -16.05 0.88
CA PRO A 9 -20.45 -16.76 1.80
C PRO A 9 -20.38 -16.00 3.13
N PRO A 10 -20.28 -16.71 4.27
CA PRO A 10 -20.22 -16.09 5.58
C PRO A 10 -19.00 -15.15 5.66
N ARG A 11 -19.19 -13.95 6.21
CA ARG A 11 -18.11 -13.00 6.51
C ARG A 11 -17.14 -13.66 7.50
N LEU A 12 -16.02 -14.19 7.02
CA LEU A 12 -14.93 -14.63 7.87
C LEU A 12 -14.28 -13.40 8.51
N GLN A 13 -14.18 -13.40 9.84
CA GLN A 13 -13.55 -12.29 10.54
C GLN A 13 -12.04 -12.31 10.29
N PRO A 14 -11.43 -11.20 9.82
CA PRO A 14 -10.01 -11.13 9.57
C PRO A 14 -9.20 -11.37 10.85
N ARG A 15 -8.40 -12.45 10.89
CA ARG A 15 -7.45 -12.71 11.98
C ARG A 15 -6.42 -11.57 12.05
N ARG A 16 -6.35 -10.94 13.22
CA ARG A 16 -5.33 -9.93 13.57
C ARG A 16 -3.93 -10.55 13.39
N VAL A 17 -3.06 -9.85 12.66
CA VAL A 17 -1.61 -10.14 12.63
C VAL A 17 -0.99 -9.24 13.68
N VAL A 18 -1.10 -9.66 14.94
CA VAL A 18 -0.37 -9.05 16.06
C VAL A 18 0.89 -9.88 16.23
N VAL A 19 2.06 -9.25 16.13
CA VAL A 19 3.31 -9.87 16.57
C VAL A 19 3.27 -9.84 18.09
N ALA A 20 2.96 -10.98 18.71
CA ALA A 20 3.00 -11.09 20.17
C ALA A 20 4.42 -10.75 20.67
N ASN A 21 4.51 -9.97 21.75
CA ASN A 21 5.76 -9.63 22.45
C ASN A 21 6.74 -8.68 21.74
N ALA A 22 6.32 -7.91 20.73
CA ALA A 22 7.18 -6.89 20.13
C ALA A 22 7.52 -5.76 21.13
N THR A 23 8.80 -5.41 21.23
CA THR A 23 9.29 -4.28 22.03
C THR A 23 8.76 -2.95 21.50
N THR A 24 8.76 -1.92 22.35
CA THR A 24 8.38 -0.55 21.94
C THR A 24 9.20 -0.07 20.74
N ALA A 25 10.50 -0.39 20.70
CA ALA A 25 11.38 -0.01 19.60
C ALA A 25 10.99 -0.69 18.28
N GLU A 26 10.69 -1.99 18.29
CA GLU A 26 10.25 -2.73 17.09
C GLU A 26 8.89 -2.23 16.57
N ARG A 27 7.97 -1.91 17.49
CA ARG A 27 6.66 -1.33 17.15
C ARG A 27 6.81 0.03 16.46
N LEU A 28 7.66 0.90 17.00
CA LEU A 28 7.97 2.21 16.42
C LEU A 28 8.69 2.08 15.07
N ALA A 29 9.67 1.19 14.97
CA ALA A 29 10.39 0.92 13.73
C ALA A 29 9.42 0.47 12.63
N ARG A 30 8.48 -0.42 12.96
CA ARG A 30 7.43 -0.85 12.03
C ARG A 30 6.52 0.29 11.60
N ALA A 31 6.06 1.12 12.53
CA ALA A 31 5.18 2.25 12.23
C ALA A 31 5.83 3.29 11.30
N LYS A 32 7.11 3.58 11.55
CA LYS A 32 7.92 4.55 10.80
C LYS A 32 8.51 4.00 9.51
N GLY A 33 8.58 2.68 9.39
CA GLY A 33 9.27 2.00 8.29
C GLY A 33 8.46 1.82 7.02
N TYR A 34 7.16 2.14 7.00
CA TYR A 34 6.33 2.03 5.78
C TYR A 34 6.92 2.86 4.63
N PRO A 35 6.92 2.38 3.38
CA PRO A 35 6.32 1.14 2.86
C PRO A 35 7.20 -0.12 3.01
N TYR A 36 8.15 -0.10 3.94
CA TYR A 36 9.22 -1.07 4.18
C TYR A 36 10.29 -1.05 3.10
N ALA A 37 11.34 -1.87 3.27
CA ALA A 37 12.41 -1.97 2.29
C ALA A 37 11.81 -2.34 0.93
N ARG A 38 11.90 -1.41 -0.02
CA ARG A 38 11.42 -1.63 -1.38
C ARG A 38 12.43 -2.47 -2.15
N PRO A 39 11.99 -3.49 -2.87
CA PRO A 39 12.82 -4.17 -3.86
C PRO A 39 13.33 -3.17 -4.91
N SER A 40 14.56 -3.36 -5.36
CA SER A 40 15.16 -2.59 -6.46
C SER A 40 14.89 -3.20 -7.84
N THR A 41 14.49 -4.48 -7.88
CA THR A 41 14.28 -5.28 -9.10
C THR A 41 13.08 -6.23 -8.92
N SER A 42 12.62 -6.85 -10.01
CA SER A 42 11.63 -7.92 -9.96
C SER A 42 12.13 -9.15 -9.20
N PHE A 43 11.19 -9.89 -8.61
CA PHE A 43 11.50 -11.09 -7.86
C PHE A 43 10.32 -12.06 -7.82
N ILE A 44 10.62 -13.32 -7.58
CA ILE A 44 9.64 -14.34 -7.21
C ILE A 44 9.63 -14.43 -5.69
N PHE A 45 8.50 -14.10 -5.07
CA PHE A 45 8.26 -14.42 -3.67
C PHE A 45 7.87 -15.90 -3.57
N CYS A 46 8.64 -16.69 -2.82
CA CYS A 46 8.37 -18.11 -2.59
C CYS A 46 8.55 -18.45 -1.10
N ASN A 47 7.47 -18.93 -0.47
CA ASN A 47 7.46 -19.42 0.92
C ASN A 47 8.17 -18.52 1.96
N GLY A 48 8.07 -17.20 1.81
CA GLY A 48 8.69 -16.22 2.72
C GLY A 48 10.02 -15.65 2.27
N ALA A 49 10.64 -16.19 1.21
CA ALA A 49 11.87 -15.69 0.62
C ALA A 49 11.62 -14.99 -0.72
N ALA A 50 12.51 -14.06 -1.08
CA ALA A 50 12.50 -13.37 -2.37
C ALA A 50 13.67 -13.84 -3.22
N TYR A 51 13.38 -14.26 -4.44
CA TYR A 51 14.35 -14.74 -5.42
C TYR A 51 14.36 -13.77 -6.60
N THR A 52 15.44 -13.01 -6.77
CA THR A 52 15.56 -12.01 -7.84
C THR A 52 15.88 -12.67 -9.17
N PHE A 53 15.62 -11.97 -10.27
CA PHE A 53 15.98 -12.42 -11.62
C PHE A 53 16.16 -11.19 -12.53
N ALA A 54 16.70 -11.40 -13.73
CA ALA A 54 16.84 -10.33 -14.71
C ALA A 54 15.48 -10.00 -15.34
N ASP A 55 15.08 -8.73 -15.33
CA ASP A 55 13.78 -8.31 -15.90
C ASP A 55 13.63 -8.71 -17.38
N SER A 56 14.73 -8.81 -18.13
CA SER A 56 14.74 -9.30 -19.52
C SER A 56 14.32 -10.75 -19.69
N ASP A 57 14.40 -11.55 -18.63
CA ASP A 57 13.98 -12.95 -18.60
C ASP A 57 12.50 -13.07 -18.23
N TRP A 58 11.85 -11.96 -17.85
CA TRP A 58 10.41 -11.92 -17.63
C TRP A 58 9.66 -12.08 -18.95
N VAL A 59 8.66 -12.96 -18.96
CA VAL A 59 7.70 -13.07 -20.04
C VAL A 59 6.33 -12.76 -19.47
N THR A 60 5.74 -11.64 -19.89
CA THR A 60 4.40 -11.25 -19.45
C THR A 60 3.40 -12.37 -19.73
N PRO A 61 2.65 -12.84 -18.72
CA PRO A 61 1.59 -13.81 -18.90
C PRO A 61 0.55 -13.29 -19.92
N SER A 62 0.51 -13.88 -21.12
CA SER A 62 -0.53 -13.57 -22.10
C SER A 62 -1.86 -14.20 -21.70
N GLN A 63 -2.96 -13.87 -22.40
CA GLN A 63 -4.27 -14.52 -22.23
C GLN A 63 -4.21 -16.08 -22.29
N TRP A 64 -3.10 -16.64 -22.81
CA TRP A 64 -2.84 -18.07 -23.03
C TRP A 64 -1.80 -18.71 -22.09
N SER A 65 -1.05 -17.93 -21.28
CA SER A 65 -0.09 -18.47 -20.30
C SER A 65 -0.52 -18.08 -18.90
N ARG A 66 -1.68 -18.59 -18.48
CA ARG A 66 -2.31 -18.26 -17.20
C ARG A 66 -1.53 -18.77 -15.99
N SER A 67 -0.65 -19.76 -16.16
CA SER A 67 0.03 -20.44 -15.07
C SER A 67 1.51 -20.10 -14.93
N LEU A 68 2.04 -20.43 -13.75
CA LEU A 68 3.45 -20.31 -13.38
C LEU A 68 4.39 -21.24 -14.17
N GLN A 69 3.89 -22.10 -15.07
CA GLN A 69 4.70 -23.12 -15.75
C GLN A 69 5.80 -22.53 -16.63
N HIS A 70 5.53 -21.40 -17.29
CA HIS A 70 6.53 -20.72 -18.10
C HIS A 70 7.70 -20.18 -17.27
N LEU A 71 7.48 -19.93 -15.98
CA LEU A 71 8.52 -19.45 -15.05
C LEU A 71 9.42 -20.57 -14.54
N LEU A 72 9.08 -21.84 -14.73
CA LEU A 72 9.87 -22.95 -14.17
C LEU A 72 11.31 -23.01 -14.69
N GLN A 73 11.55 -22.47 -15.89
CA GLN A 73 12.88 -22.39 -16.49
C GLN A 73 13.61 -21.08 -16.16
N LEU A 74 12.96 -20.15 -15.46
CA LEU A 74 13.56 -18.88 -15.08
C LEU A 74 14.76 -19.13 -14.17
N GLN A 75 15.87 -18.47 -14.46
CA GLN A 75 17.01 -18.44 -13.57
C GLN A 75 16.78 -17.39 -12.50
N VAL A 76 16.86 -17.82 -11.25
CA VAL A 76 16.63 -16.96 -10.10
C VAL A 76 17.82 -16.98 -9.16
N THR A 77 18.06 -15.86 -8.48
CA THR A 77 19.12 -15.68 -7.50
C THR A 77 18.50 -15.56 -6.11
N ALA A 78 18.88 -16.48 -5.23
CA ALA A 78 18.46 -16.52 -3.83
C ALA A 78 19.10 -15.38 -3.00
N PRO A 79 18.59 -15.08 -1.79
CA PRO A 79 19.15 -14.04 -0.93
C PRO A 79 20.62 -14.23 -0.54
N ASP A 80 21.13 -15.47 -0.58
CA ASP A 80 22.53 -15.80 -0.32
C ASP A 80 23.44 -15.66 -1.56
N GLY A 81 22.88 -15.23 -2.69
CA GLY A 81 23.57 -15.06 -3.97
C GLY A 81 23.60 -16.32 -4.85
N THR A 82 23.05 -17.44 -4.40
CA THR A 82 23.03 -18.69 -5.18
C THR A 82 22.08 -18.58 -6.35
N SER A 83 22.55 -18.92 -7.56
CA SER A 83 21.72 -19.00 -8.76
C SER A 83 21.19 -20.42 -8.95
N SER A 84 19.91 -20.56 -9.28
CA SER A 84 19.26 -21.85 -9.57
C SER A 84 18.05 -21.67 -10.48
N ARG A 85 17.58 -22.75 -11.11
CA ARG A 85 16.31 -22.71 -11.83
C ARG A 85 15.16 -22.60 -10.82
N LEU A 86 14.13 -21.86 -11.18
CA LEU A 86 12.95 -21.72 -10.31
C LEU A 86 12.34 -23.08 -9.98
N SER A 87 12.30 -24.03 -10.93
CA SER A 87 11.83 -25.40 -10.66
C SER A 87 12.52 -26.07 -9.47
N ASP A 88 13.82 -25.87 -9.34
CA ASP A 88 14.63 -26.50 -8.30
C ASP A 88 14.38 -25.82 -6.95
N VAL A 89 14.28 -24.49 -6.97
CA VAL A 89 13.89 -23.70 -5.78
C VAL A 89 12.52 -24.13 -5.27
N LEU A 90 11.52 -24.24 -6.15
CA LEU A 90 10.17 -24.63 -5.77
C LEU A 90 10.14 -26.03 -5.15
N ALA A 91 10.89 -26.98 -5.72
CA ALA A 91 11.03 -28.33 -5.17
C ALA A 91 11.71 -28.32 -3.79
N GLN A 92 12.80 -27.57 -3.63
CA GLN A 92 13.53 -27.42 -2.35
C GLN A 92 12.68 -26.74 -1.27
N GLN A 93 11.85 -25.78 -1.65
CA GLN A 93 10.93 -25.07 -0.75
C GLN A 93 9.65 -25.86 -0.46
N GLY A 94 9.49 -27.07 -1.03
CA GLY A 94 8.33 -27.92 -0.80
C GLY A 94 7.03 -27.41 -1.44
N VAL A 95 7.12 -26.56 -2.46
CA VAL A 95 5.94 -26.09 -3.21
C VAL A 95 5.38 -27.25 -4.02
N LYS A 96 4.09 -27.54 -3.85
CA LYS A 96 3.41 -28.64 -4.52
C LYS A 96 3.05 -28.27 -5.96
N GLN A 97 3.02 -29.28 -6.82
CA GLN A 97 2.65 -29.15 -8.23
C GLN A 97 1.24 -28.56 -8.45
N SER A 98 0.33 -28.71 -7.48
CA SER A 98 -1.01 -28.09 -7.50
C SER A 98 -0.96 -26.57 -7.63
N VAL A 99 0.04 -25.91 -7.06
CA VAL A 99 0.26 -24.45 -7.18
C VAL A 99 0.61 -24.05 -8.62
N LEU A 100 1.21 -24.97 -9.37
CA LEU A 100 1.75 -24.77 -10.72
C LEU A 100 0.83 -25.30 -11.81
N ALA A 101 -0.42 -25.63 -11.48
CA ALA A 101 -1.37 -26.18 -12.44
C ALA A 101 -1.54 -25.27 -13.66
N ALA A 102 -1.48 -25.85 -14.86
CA ALA A 102 -1.36 -25.16 -16.15
C ALA A 102 -2.46 -24.12 -16.40
N ASP A 103 -3.65 -24.36 -15.82
CA ASP A 103 -4.86 -23.59 -16.06
C ASP A 103 -5.22 -22.64 -14.90
N THR A 104 -4.40 -22.57 -13.85
CA THR A 104 -4.65 -21.66 -12.73
C THR A 104 -4.42 -20.22 -13.19
N PRO A 105 -5.44 -19.33 -13.18
CA PRO A 105 -5.28 -17.94 -13.61
C PRO A 105 -4.43 -17.14 -12.63
N LEU A 106 -3.62 -16.23 -13.16
CA LEU A 106 -2.93 -15.19 -12.39
C LEU A 106 -3.62 -13.85 -12.62
N THR A 107 -3.99 -13.16 -11.53
CA THR A 107 -4.50 -11.80 -11.59
C THR A 107 -3.38 -10.80 -11.29
N PRO A 108 -3.03 -9.90 -12.22
CA PRO A 108 -2.06 -8.84 -11.98
C PRO A 108 -2.71 -7.73 -11.16
N ILE A 109 -2.16 -7.43 -9.97
CA ILE A 109 -2.61 -6.32 -9.12
C ILE A 109 -1.43 -5.44 -8.76
N LEU A 110 -1.57 -4.12 -8.96
CA LEU A 110 -0.58 -3.12 -8.61
C LEU A 110 -0.26 -3.14 -7.11
N ALA A 111 1.04 -3.14 -6.83
CA ALA A 111 1.65 -3.05 -5.52
C ALA A 111 2.35 -1.68 -5.37
N ILE A 112 1.55 -0.68 -5.02
CA ILE A 112 1.97 0.72 -4.92
C ILE A 112 2.60 1.07 -3.56
N GLY A 113 2.22 0.36 -2.50
CA GLY A 113 2.74 0.52 -1.15
C GLY A 113 3.40 -0.76 -0.63
N SER A 114 3.09 -1.15 0.61
CA SER A 114 3.73 -2.28 1.28
C SER A 114 3.55 -3.65 0.59
N ASN A 115 2.57 -3.81 -0.31
CA ASN A 115 2.36 -5.04 -1.07
C ASN A 115 3.52 -5.40 -2.02
N ALA A 116 4.47 -4.50 -2.26
CA ALA A 116 5.67 -4.81 -3.01
C ALA A 116 6.80 -5.39 -2.13
N GLY A 117 6.70 -5.27 -0.80
CA GLY A 117 7.75 -5.70 0.12
C GLY A 117 7.67 -7.20 0.43
N PRO A 118 8.77 -7.98 0.28
CA PRO A 118 8.80 -9.41 0.62
C PRO A 118 8.37 -9.69 2.05
N GLU A 119 8.81 -8.86 2.99
CA GLU A 119 8.47 -8.99 4.41
C GLU A 119 6.96 -8.83 4.65
N GLN A 120 6.28 -7.96 3.89
CA GLN A 120 4.84 -7.79 3.98
C GLN A 120 4.10 -8.96 3.34
N LEU A 121 4.60 -9.50 2.21
CA LEU A 121 4.04 -10.70 1.60
C LEU A 121 4.14 -11.90 2.56
N ALA A 122 5.28 -12.08 3.24
CA ALA A 122 5.46 -13.12 4.26
C ALA A 122 4.45 -13.01 5.42
N ARG A 123 4.09 -11.79 5.84
CA ARG A 123 3.04 -11.57 6.84
C ARG A 123 1.64 -11.90 6.34
N LYS A 124 1.37 -11.73 5.04
CA LYS A 124 0.05 -12.00 4.43
C LYS A 124 -0.16 -13.47 4.12
N PHE A 125 0.91 -14.17 3.74
CA PHE A 125 0.88 -15.54 3.25
C PHE A 125 1.74 -16.49 4.10
N PRO A 126 1.42 -16.67 5.40
CA PRO A 126 2.12 -17.63 6.24
C PRO A 126 1.80 -19.07 5.79
N LEU A 127 2.79 -19.97 5.90
CA LEU A 127 2.71 -21.33 5.35
C LEU A 127 1.65 -22.21 6.01
N ASP A 128 1.23 -21.91 7.25
CA ASP A 128 0.14 -22.60 7.93
C ASP A 128 -1.21 -22.41 7.22
N LEU A 129 -1.39 -21.29 6.52
CA LEU A 129 -2.58 -21.02 5.70
C LEU A 129 -2.44 -21.55 4.26
N PHE A 130 -1.22 -21.85 3.81
CA PHE A 130 -0.90 -22.27 2.45
C PHE A 130 0.00 -23.52 2.43
N PRO A 131 -0.52 -24.70 2.84
CA PRO A 131 0.27 -25.92 2.98
C PRO A 131 0.79 -26.50 1.66
N ASP A 132 0.27 -26.04 0.53
CA ASP A 132 0.75 -26.41 -0.81
C ASP A 132 1.88 -25.48 -1.29
N GLY A 133 2.19 -24.42 -0.54
CA GLY A 133 3.18 -23.41 -0.88
C GLY A 133 2.57 -22.12 -1.43
N VAL A 134 3.41 -21.09 -1.46
CA VAL A 134 3.08 -19.73 -1.92
C VAL A 134 4.11 -19.32 -2.95
N VAL A 135 3.63 -18.91 -4.13
CA VAL A 135 4.46 -18.32 -5.20
C VAL A 135 3.76 -17.07 -5.71
N VAL A 136 4.44 -15.93 -5.64
CA VAL A 136 3.95 -14.64 -6.17
C VAL A 136 5.06 -14.00 -7.00
N PRO A 137 4.94 -13.97 -8.33
CA PRO A 137 5.77 -13.10 -9.15
C PRO A 137 5.47 -11.63 -8.82
N VAL A 138 6.52 -10.85 -8.58
CA VAL A 138 6.44 -9.43 -8.26
C VAL A 138 7.32 -8.65 -9.24
N ILE A 139 6.69 -7.94 -10.16
CA ILE A 139 7.35 -7.41 -11.36
C ILE A 139 7.45 -5.90 -11.27
N GLN A 140 8.66 -5.36 -11.45
CA GLN A 140 8.89 -3.93 -11.45
C GLN A 140 8.25 -3.26 -12.66
N CYS A 141 7.60 -2.12 -12.43
CA CYS A 141 6.88 -1.38 -13.45
C CYS A 141 7.03 0.13 -13.27
N VAL A 142 6.75 0.87 -14.34
CA VAL A 142 6.49 2.31 -14.30
C VAL A 142 5.03 2.56 -14.67
N LEU A 143 4.32 3.32 -13.84
CA LEU A 143 2.98 3.81 -14.16
C LEU A 143 3.07 5.30 -14.50
N GLN A 144 2.68 5.68 -15.71
CA GLN A 144 2.65 7.10 -16.12
C GLN A 144 1.32 7.76 -15.74
N ASP A 145 1.37 9.07 -15.54
CA ASP A 145 0.25 9.95 -15.18
C ASP A 145 -0.37 9.69 -13.81
N PHE A 146 0.35 9.02 -12.92
CA PHE A 146 -0.07 8.78 -11.54
C PHE A 146 1.07 9.02 -10.55
N ASP A 147 0.71 9.29 -9.30
CA ASP A 147 1.64 9.27 -8.17
C ASP A 147 1.08 8.44 -7.01
N VAL A 148 1.97 7.95 -6.17
CA VAL A 148 1.62 7.25 -4.94
C VAL A 148 1.62 8.26 -3.81
N VAL A 149 0.45 8.50 -3.24
CA VAL A 149 0.20 9.54 -2.23
C VAL A 149 -0.29 8.93 -0.92
N PHE A 150 -0.34 9.73 0.14
CA PHE A 150 -0.88 9.27 1.41
C PHE A 150 -2.40 9.11 1.37
N ALA A 151 -2.87 7.96 1.86
CA ALA A 151 -4.27 7.68 2.14
C ALA A 151 -4.70 8.36 3.45
N PRO A 152 -6.00 8.65 3.63
CA PRO A 152 -6.55 9.18 4.88
C PRO A 152 -6.68 8.09 5.96
N LEU A 153 -5.60 7.36 6.24
CA LEU A 153 -5.60 6.18 7.10
C LEU A 153 -4.31 6.06 7.91
N ILE A 154 -4.48 5.81 9.21
CA ILE A 154 -3.44 5.33 10.13
C ILE A 154 -3.69 3.83 10.38
N SER A 155 -2.74 3.00 9.95
CA SER A 155 -2.78 1.55 10.04
C SER A 155 -2.79 1.06 11.50
N SER A 156 -3.10 -0.22 11.72
CA SER A 156 -3.03 -0.88 13.04
C SER A 156 -1.63 -0.98 13.60
N TYR A 157 -0.63 -0.89 12.73
CA TYR A 157 0.78 -0.78 13.08
C TYR A 157 1.28 0.66 13.10
N GLY A 158 0.40 1.66 13.01
CA GLY A 158 0.70 3.08 13.24
C GLY A 158 1.22 3.86 12.03
N SER A 159 1.27 3.25 10.85
CA SER A 159 1.75 3.92 9.64
C SER A 159 0.66 4.76 8.99
N ALA A 160 1.00 5.95 8.48
CA ALA A 160 0.27 6.51 7.35
C ALA A 160 0.46 5.59 6.15
N THR A 161 -0.60 5.29 5.40
CA THR A 161 -0.57 4.30 4.30
C THR A 161 -0.67 4.98 2.94
N ALA A 162 -0.36 4.26 1.87
CA ALA A 162 -0.38 4.78 0.51
C ALA A 162 -1.68 4.47 -0.23
N THR A 163 -2.06 5.35 -1.15
CA THR A 163 -3.10 5.16 -2.16
C THR A 163 -2.63 5.79 -3.48
N LEU A 164 -3.34 5.57 -4.58
CA LEU A 164 -3.00 6.16 -5.87
C LEU A 164 -3.75 7.47 -6.11
N GLU A 165 -3.12 8.43 -6.79
CA GLU A 165 -3.74 9.66 -7.28
C GLU A 165 -3.34 9.93 -8.73
N HIS A 166 -4.27 10.45 -9.52
CA HIS A 166 -3.99 10.84 -10.91
C HIS A 166 -3.13 12.11 -10.94
N SER A 167 -1.95 12.02 -11.55
CA SER A 167 -0.97 13.09 -11.65
C SER A 167 -0.37 13.17 -13.07
N PRO A 168 -1.05 13.82 -14.02
CA PRO A 168 -0.55 13.97 -15.39
C PRO A 168 0.88 14.49 -15.46
N GLY A 169 1.75 13.77 -16.18
CA GLY A 169 3.18 14.04 -16.33
C GLY A 169 4.08 13.41 -15.27
N THR A 170 3.53 12.74 -14.25
CA THR A 170 4.32 11.99 -13.27
C THR A 170 4.47 10.54 -13.70
N ALA A 171 5.69 10.00 -13.68
CA ALA A 171 5.97 8.58 -13.87
C ALA A 171 6.44 7.98 -12.55
N VAL A 172 5.71 7.02 -11.99
CA VAL A 172 5.97 6.47 -10.65
C VAL A 172 6.41 5.01 -10.70
N SER A 173 7.42 4.67 -9.88
CA SER A 173 7.95 3.32 -9.72
C SER A 173 7.01 2.47 -8.86
N VAL A 174 6.41 1.45 -9.47
CA VAL A 174 5.45 0.54 -8.84
C VAL A 174 5.79 -0.89 -9.20
N PHE A 175 5.03 -1.85 -8.66
CA PHE A 175 5.18 -3.26 -8.99
C PHE A 175 3.82 -3.86 -9.33
N ILE A 176 3.82 -4.99 -10.02
CA ILE A 176 2.65 -5.86 -10.18
C ILE A 176 2.88 -7.11 -9.35
N THR A 177 1.89 -7.50 -8.55
CA THR A 177 1.82 -8.84 -7.95
C THR A 177 0.91 -9.72 -8.79
N TYR A 178 1.42 -10.87 -9.23
CA TYR A 178 0.63 -11.87 -9.95
C TYR A 178 0.09 -12.89 -8.96
N LEU A 179 -1.22 -12.90 -8.74
CA LEU A 179 -1.87 -13.69 -7.69
C LEU A 179 -2.75 -14.79 -8.27
N THR A 180 -2.58 -16.02 -7.78
CA THR A 180 -3.55 -17.11 -7.99
C THR A 180 -4.83 -16.81 -7.21
N PRO A 181 -5.98 -17.46 -7.52
CA PRO A 181 -7.24 -17.15 -6.83
C PRO A 181 -7.18 -17.27 -5.29
N PRO A 182 -6.54 -18.29 -4.69
CA PRO A 182 -6.40 -18.36 -3.23
C PRO A 182 -5.58 -17.21 -2.64
N LEU A 183 -4.51 -16.80 -3.33
CA LEU A 183 -3.64 -15.70 -2.89
C LEU A 183 -4.34 -14.35 -3.06
N GLN A 184 -5.12 -14.17 -4.14
CA GLN A 184 -5.93 -12.98 -4.36
C GLN A 184 -7.02 -12.84 -3.30
N GLN A 185 -7.75 -13.91 -2.99
CA GLN A 185 -8.75 -13.90 -1.93
C GLN A 185 -8.12 -13.49 -0.60
N ARG A 186 -6.97 -14.08 -0.26
CA ARG A 186 -6.22 -13.71 0.94
C ARG A 186 -5.75 -12.26 0.91
N MET A 187 -5.33 -11.75 -0.24
CA MET A 187 -4.99 -10.34 -0.40
C MET A 187 -6.22 -9.48 -0.02
N HIS A 188 -7.39 -9.74 -0.59
CA HIS A 188 -8.63 -9.02 -0.28
C HIS A 188 -8.91 -8.96 1.22
N GLU A 189 -8.82 -10.10 1.92
CA GLU A 189 -9.04 -10.16 3.38
C GLU A 189 -8.12 -9.23 4.20
N THR A 190 -6.98 -8.83 3.63
CA THR A 190 -5.98 -7.99 4.31
C THR A 190 -6.04 -6.51 3.96
N GLU A 191 -6.75 -6.12 2.91
CA GLU A 191 -6.76 -4.73 2.41
C GLU A 191 -7.65 -3.80 3.26
N GLY A 192 -8.74 -4.31 3.83
CA GLY A 192 -9.55 -3.55 4.79
C GLY A 192 -10.27 -2.34 4.20
N ALA A 193 -9.64 -1.16 4.22
CA ALA A 193 -10.24 0.13 3.83
C ALA A 193 -10.14 0.46 2.34
N TYR A 194 -9.65 -0.48 1.53
CA TYR A 194 -9.38 -0.27 0.12
C TYR A 194 -10.37 -1.06 -0.73
N ASN A 195 -10.72 -0.51 -1.88
CA ASN A 195 -11.52 -1.17 -2.89
C ASN A 195 -10.60 -1.77 -3.95
N LEU A 196 -10.97 -2.94 -4.48
CA LEU A 196 -10.37 -3.40 -5.73
C LEU A 196 -10.97 -2.57 -6.86
N CYS A 197 -10.11 -1.86 -7.58
CA CYS A 197 -10.48 -1.05 -8.72
C CYS A 197 -9.81 -1.59 -9.99
N ARG A 198 -10.47 -1.37 -11.12
CA ARG A 198 -9.91 -1.46 -12.46
C ARG A 198 -9.78 -0.06 -13.01
N MET A 199 -8.63 0.26 -13.59
CA MET A 199 -8.36 1.52 -14.29
C MET A 199 -8.06 1.19 -15.75
N ASP A 200 -8.79 1.81 -16.67
CA ASP A 200 -8.53 1.73 -18.11
C ASP A 200 -7.91 3.05 -18.62
N GLY A 201 -7.31 3.02 -19.81
CA GLY A 201 -6.66 4.19 -20.41
C GLY A 201 -5.33 4.59 -19.75
N VAL A 202 -4.78 3.72 -18.91
CA VAL A 202 -3.51 3.95 -18.23
C VAL A 202 -2.32 3.62 -19.14
N GLN A 203 -1.12 4.07 -18.79
CA GLN A 203 0.12 3.59 -19.40
C GLN A 203 0.97 2.91 -18.32
N LEU A 204 0.80 1.59 -18.20
CA LEU A 204 1.57 0.76 -17.28
C LEU A 204 2.66 0.01 -18.07
N LEU A 205 3.91 0.34 -17.77
CA LEU A 205 5.11 -0.18 -18.42
C LEU A 205 5.72 -1.27 -17.54
N GLU A 206 5.54 -2.54 -17.91
CA GLU A 206 5.97 -3.71 -17.15
C GLU A 206 7.41 -4.12 -17.47
N GLY A 207 8.13 -4.63 -16.47
CA GLY A 207 9.51 -5.11 -16.61
C GLY A 207 10.48 -3.97 -16.86
N LEU A 208 10.21 -2.81 -16.25
CA LEU A 208 10.97 -1.59 -16.48
C LEU A 208 11.17 -0.83 -15.17
N SER A 209 12.43 -0.54 -14.85
CA SER A 209 12.78 0.37 -13.74
C SER A 209 12.53 1.82 -14.13
N LEU A 210 12.27 2.67 -13.14
CA LEU A 210 12.10 4.11 -13.38
C LEU A 210 13.36 4.73 -14.02
N GLN A 211 14.55 4.30 -13.61
CA GLN A 211 15.80 4.77 -14.20
C GLN A 211 15.87 4.40 -15.68
N ALA A 212 15.67 3.12 -16.02
CA ALA A 212 15.70 2.66 -17.40
C ALA A 212 14.64 3.36 -18.26
N HIS A 213 13.45 3.63 -17.71
CA HIS A 213 12.43 4.44 -18.38
C HIS A 213 12.93 5.86 -18.70
N THR A 214 13.54 6.55 -17.74
CA THR A 214 14.08 7.91 -17.96
C THR A 214 15.25 7.94 -18.95
N GLU A 215 15.95 6.82 -19.11
CA GLU A 215 17.02 6.63 -20.11
C GLU A 215 16.48 6.21 -21.49
N GLY A 216 15.16 6.04 -21.63
CA GLY A 216 14.49 5.71 -22.90
C GLY A 216 14.47 4.22 -23.24
N ALA A 217 14.72 3.33 -22.27
CA ALA A 217 14.62 1.90 -22.50
C ALA A 217 13.16 1.46 -22.72
N ALA A 218 12.97 0.44 -23.56
CA ALA A 218 11.66 -0.13 -23.82
C ALA A 218 11.23 -1.07 -22.67
N PRO A 219 9.93 -1.11 -22.32
CA PRO A 219 9.42 -2.09 -21.36
C PRO A 219 9.33 -3.49 -21.98
N VAL A 220 9.19 -4.50 -21.13
CA VAL A 220 8.85 -5.87 -21.56
C VAL A 220 7.44 -5.90 -22.16
N ALA A 221 6.49 -5.20 -21.52
CA ALA A 221 5.13 -5.04 -22.02
C ALA A 221 4.53 -3.70 -21.61
N ALA A 222 3.54 -3.22 -22.37
CA ALA A 222 2.76 -2.05 -22.03
C ALA A 222 1.27 -2.41 -21.92
N HIS A 223 0.63 -1.94 -20.85
CA HIS A 223 -0.77 -2.26 -20.55
C HIS A 223 -1.61 -0.98 -20.48
N SER A 224 -2.78 -1.04 -21.10
CA SER A 224 -3.80 0.01 -21.04
C SER A 224 -4.81 -0.15 -19.91
N THR A 225 -4.68 -1.23 -19.14
CA THR A 225 -5.56 -1.56 -18.01
C THR A 225 -4.71 -1.99 -16.81
N ALA A 226 -5.07 -1.53 -15.63
CA ALA A 226 -4.44 -1.93 -14.37
C ALA A 226 -5.49 -2.24 -13.29
N TYR A 227 -5.20 -3.19 -12.42
CA TYR A 227 -6.00 -3.44 -11.22
C TYR A 227 -5.22 -2.97 -10.00
N ASN A 228 -5.86 -2.28 -9.06
CA ASN A 228 -5.22 -1.82 -7.84
C ASN A 228 -6.16 -1.85 -6.65
N TYR A 229 -5.57 -1.79 -5.46
CA TYR A 229 -6.30 -1.43 -4.25
C TYR A 229 -6.21 0.08 -4.06
N ASN A 230 -7.34 0.77 -4.14
CA ASN A 230 -7.39 2.21 -3.93
C ASN A 230 -8.23 2.52 -2.69
N HIS A 231 -7.80 3.49 -1.88
CA HIS A 231 -8.47 3.76 -0.62
C HIS A 231 -9.89 4.26 -0.87
N GLN A 232 -10.88 3.72 -0.16
CA GLN A 232 -12.30 3.97 -0.43
C GLN A 232 -12.72 5.45 -0.29
N SER A 233 -11.97 6.23 0.48
CA SER A 233 -12.20 7.66 0.72
C SER A 233 -11.30 8.56 -0.13
N GLY A 234 -10.56 7.99 -1.09
CA GLY A 234 -9.61 8.72 -1.92
C GLY A 234 -8.35 9.12 -1.17
N THR A 235 -7.91 10.36 -1.37
CA THR A 235 -6.56 10.82 -1.03
C THR A 235 -6.58 11.85 0.07
N LEU A 236 -5.53 11.83 0.89
CA LEU A 236 -5.36 12.83 1.94
C LEU A 236 -4.66 14.06 1.38
N HIS A 237 -5.25 15.23 1.60
CA HIS A 237 -4.67 16.49 1.17
C HIS A 237 -4.16 17.29 2.38
N LEU A 238 -3.04 17.98 2.22
CA LEU A 238 -2.52 18.90 3.22
C LEU A 238 -2.25 20.29 2.62
N PRO A 239 -2.49 21.38 3.38
CA PRO A 239 -3.23 21.41 4.65
C PRO A 239 -4.69 20.95 4.48
N PHE A 240 -5.38 20.54 5.56
CA PHE A 240 -6.77 20.05 5.47
C PHE A 240 -7.78 21.10 4.98
N SER A 241 -7.42 22.39 5.04
CA SER A 241 -8.26 23.51 4.62
C SER A 241 -7.66 24.27 3.44
N ASN A 242 -8.52 24.85 2.60
CA ASN A 242 -8.15 25.67 1.44
C ASN A 242 -8.04 27.16 1.81
N PRO A 243 -7.25 27.96 1.06
CA PRO A 243 -6.60 27.64 -0.22
C PRO A 243 -5.25 26.90 -0.06
N GLY A 244 -4.92 26.06 -1.05
CA GLY A 244 -3.60 25.40 -1.17
C GLY A 244 -3.55 23.94 -0.73
N SER A 245 -4.70 23.30 -0.45
CA SER A 245 -4.76 21.87 -0.16
C SER A 245 -4.35 21.07 -1.39
N SER A 246 -3.40 20.14 -1.24
CA SER A 246 -3.00 19.24 -2.32
C SER A 246 -2.75 17.83 -1.80
N PRO A 247 -2.82 16.79 -2.66
CA PRO A 247 -2.27 15.49 -2.33
C PRO A 247 -0.81 15.60 -1.87
N VAL A 248 -0.38 14.67 -1.04
CA VAL A 248 1.02 14.57 -0.59
C VAL A 248 1.58 13.23 -1.03
N ALA A 249 2.62 13.25 -1.85
CA ALA A 249 3.29 12.07 -2.35
C ALA A 249 4.11 11.37 -1.25
N LEU A 250 4.18 10.05 -1.32
CA LEU A 250 5.04 9.23 -0.48
C LEU A 250 6.47 9.26 -1.02
N ALA A 251 7.37 9.98 -0.33
CA ALA A 251 8.72 10.23 -0.80
C ALA A 251 9.57 8.96 -0.97
N GLU A 252 9.26 7.90 -0.22
CA GLU A 252 9.88 6.58 -0.33
C GLU A 252 9.60 5.90 -1.69
N ILE A 253 8.60 6.37 -2.44
CA ILE A 253 8.33 5.88 -3.80
C ILE A 253 8.97 6.81 -4.80
N ALA A 254 9.92 6.28 -5.58
CA ALA A 254 10.58 7.03 -6.63
C ALA A 254 9.59 7.41 -7.74
N ALA A 255 9.66 8.66 -8.19
CA ALA A 255 8.90 9.14 -9.35
C ALA A 255 9.71 10.20 -10.11
N ALA A 256 9.52 10.25 -11.42
CA ALA A 256 10.02 11.31 -12.30
C ALA A 256 8.86 12.27 -12.64
N GLY A 257 9.15 13.56 -12.77
CA GLY A 257 8.10 14.56 -13.05
C GLY A 257 7.04 14.69 -11.96
N ARG A 258 7.39 14.38 -10.70
CA ARG A 258 6.49 14.47 -9.55
C ARG A 258 5.97 15.90 -9.39
N ARG A 259 4.64 16.05 -9.28
CA ARG A 259 3.97 17.35 -9.16
C ARG A 259 3.55 17.69 -7.73
N TYR A 260 3.29 16.67 -6.90
CA TYR A 260 2.85 16.87 -5.53
C TYR A 260 4.02 17.06 -4.57
N PRO A 261 3.85 17.84 -3.49
CA PRO A 261 4.82 17.86 -2.41
C PRO A 261 4.99 16.43 -1.87
N ALA A 262 6.24 16.02 -1.62
CA ALA A 262 6.55 14.70 -1.12
C ALA A 262 6.99 14.77 0.34
N LEU A 263 6.45 13.91 1.18
CA LEU A 263 6.90 13.71 2.56
C LEU A 263 7.33 12.26 2.75
N THR A 264 8.36 12.06 3.57
CA THR A 264 8.66 10.73 4.10
C THR A 264 7.58 10.29 5.07
N GLN A 265 7.52 9.01 5.37
CA GLN A 265 6.61 8.41 6.34
C GLN A 265 6.65 9.12 7.70
N VAL A 266 7.86 9.39 8.20
CA VAL A 266 8.08 10.05 9.50
C VAL A 266 7.63 11.52 9.45
N GLN A 267 7.92 12.21 8.34
CA GLN A 267 7.47 13.59 8.14
C GLN A 267 5.94 13.67 8.07
N MET A 268 5.30 12.73 7.38
CA MET A 268 3.84 12.67 7.29
C MET A 268 3.20 12.37 8.64
N GLN A 269 3.73 11.41 9.41
CA GLN A 269 3.24 11.15 10.78
C GLN A 269 3.38 12.39 11.68
N ALA A 270 4.48 13.15 11.54
CA ALA A 270 4.65 14.41 12.26
C ALA A 270 3.63 15.47 11.81
N ALA A 271 3.36 15.59 10.51
CA ALA A 271 2.35 16.50 9.96
C ALA A 271 0.94 16.14 10.46
N LEU A 272 0.57 14.85 10.43
CA LEU A 272 -0.71 14.35 10.95
C LEU A 272 -0.87 14.64 12.45
N ARG A 273 0.19 14.43 13.24
CA ARG A 273 0.19 14.75 14.67
C ARG A 273 -0.14 16.23 14.92
N LEU A 274 0.41 17.14 14.12
CA LEU A 274 0.15 18.58 14.26
C LEU A 274 -1.26 18.94 13.78
N ALA A 275 -1.66 18.44 12.61
CA ALA A 275 -2.95 18.76 12.00
C ALA A 275 -4.13 18.26 12.86
N LEU A 276 -4.04 17.04 13.41
CA LEU A 276 -5.11 16.46 14.24
C LEU A 276 -5.19 17.07 15.65
N LYS A 277 -4.10 17.66 16.17
CA LYS A 277 -4.12 18.45 17.42
C LYS A 277 -4.94 19.74 17.26
N GLN A 278 -4.93 20.33 16.06
CA GLN A 278 -5.71 21.55 15.78
C GLN A 278 -7.21 21.25 15.63
N VAL A 279 -7.56 20.13 15.02
CA VAL A 279 -8.96 19.66 14.91
C VAL A 279 -9.57 19.39 16.30
N SER A 280 -8.80 18.80 17.22
CA SER A 280 -9.26 18.52 18.60
C SER A 280 -9.33 19.76 19.50
N ALA A 281 -8.59 20.84 19.18
CA ALA A 281 -8.72 22.13 19.85
C ALA A 281 -9.93 22.96 19.38
N GLN A 282 -10.50 22.63 18.21
CA GLN A 282 -11.58 23.40 17.58
C GLN A 282 -12.91 22.64 17.44
N GLN A 283 -12.96 21.32 17.67
CA GLN A 283 -14.21 20.54 17.63
C GLN A 283 -14.21 19.36 18.62
N LEU A 284 -14.98 19.52 19.71
CA LEU A 284 -15.81 18.45 20.25
C LEU A 284 -17.23 19.01 20.36
N PRO A 285 -18.17 18.59 19.50
CA PRO A 285 -19.55 18.48 19.94
C PRO A 285 -20.09 17.07 19.68
N GLY A 286 -20.76 16.54 20.71
CA GLY A 286 -21.59 15.37 20.56
C GLY A 286 -22.77 15.63 19.62
N ALA A 287 -23.13 14.58 18.88
CA ALA A 287 -24.36 14.40 18.09
C ALA A 287 -24.52 15.22 16.80
N PRO A 288 -25.23 14.67 15.79
CA PRO A 288 -25.09 15.05 14.39
C PRO A 288 -25.97 16.25 14.05
N GLY A 289 -25.36 17.26 13.42
CA GLY A 289 -26.08 18.36 12.79
C GLY A 289 -25.45 19.72 13.06
N ALA A 290 -24.39 20.06 12.32
CA ALA A 290 -24.04 21.43 11.93
C ALA A 290 -22.75 21.39 11.10
N ALA A 291 -22.89 21.22 9.79
CA ALA A 291 -21.85 21.60 8.85
C ALA A 291 -21.83 23.14 8.74
N SER A 292 -20.64 23.69 8.46
CA SER A 292 -20.38 25.09 8.17
C SER A 292 -20.33 26.04 9.39
N HIS A 293 -19.15 26.18 9.98
CA HIS A 293 -18.39 27.44 9.94
C HIS A 293 -17.11 27.38 10.79
N ALA A 294 -16.14 28.20 10.37
CA ALA A 294 -14.96 28.69 11.10
C ALA A 294 -13.71 27.80 11.13
N LEU A 295 -12.87 27.93 10.10
CA LEU A 295 -11.42 27.66 10.15
C LEU A 295 -10.66 28.73 9.34
N HIS A 296 -10.55 29.95 9.89
CA HIS A 296 -9.64 30.97 9.38
C HIS A 296 -8.46 31.12 10.35
N LYS A 297 -7.26 30.74 9.88
CA LYS A 297 -5.90 31.22 10.20
C LYS A 297 -4.91 30.06 10.22
N LEU A 298 -4.28 29.82 9.08
CA LEU A 298 -3.03 29.08 8.97
C LEU A 298 -2.15 29.84 7.98
N ASP A 299 -1.36 30.78 8.49
CA ASP A 299 -0.19 31.31 7.78
C ASP A 299 1.05 30.81 8.51
N THR A 300 1.96 30.22 7.74
CA THR A 300 3.32 29.76 8.07
C THR A 300 3.47 28.42 8.82
N LEU A 301 3.97 27.41 8.09
CA LEU A 301 4.76 26.31 8.66
C LEU A 301 6.06 26.92 9.22
N PRO A 302 6.43 26.71 10.49
CA PRO A 302 7.66 27.26 11.02
C PRO A 302 8.86 26.55 10.37
N SER A 303 9.75 27.33 9.79
CA SER A 303 11.12 26.89 9.46
C SER A 303 11.78 26.38 10.74
N MET A 304 12.34 25.17 10.70
CA MET A 304 13.06 24.60 11.84
C MET A 304 14.36 25.39 12.09
N GLN A 305 14.29 26.38 12.97
CA GLN A 305 15.46 26.90 13.69
C GLN A 305 15.17 26.89 15.19
N GLN A 306 16.15 26.38 15.94
CA GLN A 306 16.12 26.20 17.39
C GLN A 306 15.86 27.55 18.10
N GLN A 307 14.85 27.60 18.96
CA GLN A 307 14.70 28.68 19.95
C GLN A 307 14.83 28.12 21.37
N GLN A 308 15.79 28.69 22.11
CA GLN A 308 15.99 28.54 23.55
C GLN A 308 15.27 29.68 24.32
N GLY A 309 14.76 29.38 25.53
CA GLY A 309 14.16 30.32 26.52
C GLY A 309 12.68 30.63 26.26
N ASP A 310 11.75 30.68 27.22
CA ASP A 310 11.79 31.07 28.64
C ASP A 310 10.63 30.40 29.44
N GLY A 311 10.71 30.42 30.78
CA GLY A 311 9.86 29.70 31.73
C GLY A 311 8.37 30.06 31.73
N GLY A 312 7.55 29.08 31.35
CA GLY A 312 6.11 29.01 31.61
C GLY A 312 5.68 27.55 31.50
N GLN A 313 4.87 27.06 32.45
CA GLN A 313 4.43 25.66 32.57
C GLN A 313 4.33 24.94 31.21
N LEU A 314 5.35 24.10 30.93
CA LEU A 314 5.44 23.31 29.72
C LEU A 314 4.27 22.32 29.72
N ARG A 315 3.18 22.67 29.02
CA ARG A 315 2.23 21.66 28.54
C ARG A 315 3.07 20.69 27.71
N HIS A 316 3.35 19.49 28.25
CA HIS A 316 4.08 18.45 27.54
C HIS A 316 3.42 18.23 26.18
N THR A 317 4.02 18.75 25.12
CA THR A 317 3.58 18.46 23.77
C THR A 317 3.97 17.02 23.48
N GLU A 318 2.99 16.11 23.47
CA GLU A 318 3.16 14.67 23.12
C GLU A 318 4.14 14.54 21.95
N GLY A 319 5.25 13.80 22.18
CA GLY A 319 6.29 13.54 21.19
C GLY A 319 5.76 12.77 19.98
N LEU A 320 6.56 12.63 18.92
CA LEU A 320 6.10 11.84 17.75
C LEU A 320 5.92 10.38 18.14
N ASP A 321 6.84 9.82 18.92
CA ASP A 321 6.84 8.42 19.31
C ASP A 321 5.66 8.11 20.24
N ASP A 322 5.39 8.98 21.22
CA ASP A 322 4.21 8.90 22.08
C ASP A 322 2.91 8.95 21.25
N TRP A 323 2.85 9.84 20.25
CA TRP A 323 1.70 9.95 19.36
C TRP A 323 1.50 8.70 18.50
N ILE A 324 2.59 8.11 18.00
CA ILE A 324 2.52 6.84 17.29
C ILE A 324 2.01 5.77 18.26
N LEU A 325 2.65 5.58 19.42
CA LEU A 325 2.26 4.58 20.41
C LEU A 325 0.80 4.74 20.85
N SER A 326 0.30 5.96 21.04
CA SER A 326 -1.11 6.19 21.37
C SER A 326 -2.07 5.73 20.27
N ASN A 327 -1.67 5.75 18.99
CA ASN A 327 -2.45 5.13 17.91
C ASN A 327 -2.40 3.58 17.96
N LEU A 328 -1.28 2.99 18.38
CA LEU A 328 -1.16 1.53 18.44
C LEU A 328 -1.87 0.94 19.67
N ASP A 329 -1.77 1.62 20.82
CA ASP A 329 -2.27 1.16 22.12
C ASP A 329 -3.76 1.48 22.32
N ASP A 330 -4.24 2.62 21.81
CA ASP A 330 -5.64 3.02 21.90
C ASP A 330 -6.34 2.97 20.53
N HIS A 331 -7.02 1.86 20.30
CA HIS A 331 -7.80 1.63 19.10
C HIS A 331 -8.96 2.62 18.90
N THR A 332 -9.58 3.08 19.99
CA THR A 332 -10.70 4.03 19.94
C THR A 332 -10.18 5.40 19.51
N LEU A 333 -9.08 5.85 20.11
CA LEU A 333 -8.40 7.08 19.73
C LEU A 333 -7.93 7.06 18.28
N ARG A 334 -7.29 5.96 17.83
CA ARG A 334 -6.88 5.79 16.44
C ARG A 334 -8.07 5.89 15.49
N ARG A 335 -9.20 5.24 15.79
CA ARG A 335 -10.42 5.33 14.97
C ARG A 335 -10.97 6.74 14.89
N ALA A 336 -10.97 7.48 15.99
CA ALA A 336 -11.40 8.88 15.99
C ALA A 336 -10.49 9.73 15.10
N ARG A 337 -9.16 9.55 15.18
CA ARG A 337 -8.19 10.21 14.31
C ARG A 337 -8.41 9.86 12.84
N VAL A 338 -8.56 8.58 12.49
CA VAL A 338 -8.86 8.13 11.13
C VAL A 338 -10.19 8.69 10.62
N SER A 339 -11.22 8.78 11.47
CA SER A 339 -12.50 9.39 11.09
C SER A 339 -12.34 10.86 10.70
N ALA A 340 -11.50 11.62 11.41
CA ALA A 340 -11.20 13.01 11.05
C ALA A 340 -10.41 13.10 9.73
N LEU A 341 -9.47 12.19 9.47
CA LEU A 341 -8.74 12.13 8.19
C LEU A 341 -9.67 11.82 7.02
N VAL A 342 -10.58 10.84 7.19
CA VAL A 342 -11.57 10.49 6.17
C VAL A 342 -12.51 11.66 5.87
N ALA A 343 -12.90 12.42 6.90
CA ALA A 343 -13.74 13.61 6.71
C ALA A 343 -13.04 14.74 5.94
N ALA A 344 -11.71 14.81 6.00
CA ALA A 344 -10.89 15.78 5.27
C ALA A 344 -10.39 15.27 3.90
N ALA A 345 -10.60 13.99 3.59
CA ALA A 345 -10.12 13.38 2.36
C ALA A 345 -10.87 13.90 1.13
N GLN A 346 -10.20 13.87 -0.02
CA GLN A 346 -10.81 14.13 -1.31
C GLN A 346 -11.00 12.82 -2.07
N PRO A 347 -12.14 12.62 -2.77
CA PRO A 347 -12.34 11.43 -3.58
C PRO A 347 -11.24 11.26 -4.63
N PHE A 348 -10.86 10.02 -4.92
CA PHE A 348 -9.93 9.71 -5.99
C PHE A 348 -10.47 10.21 -7.34
N GLN A 349 -9.64 10.93 -8.10
CA GLN A 349 -10.07 11.58 -9.34
C GLN A 349 -9.42 10.94 -10.57
N TYR A 350 -9.98 9.82 -11.02
CA TYR A 350 -9.66 9.25 -12.33
C TYR A 350 -10.93 8.75 -13.00
N GLN A 351 -11.30 9.34 -14.15
CA GLN A 351 -12.60 9.12 -14.79
C GLN A 351 -12.78 7.69 -15.31
N GLN A 352 -11.69 7.03 -15.69
CA GLN A 352 -11.70 5.67 -16.24
C GLN A 352 -11.40 4.62 -15.16
N SER A 353 -11.80 4.89 -13.92
CA SER A 353 -11.71 3.94 -12.79
C SER A 353 -13.08 3.34 -12.48
N GLU A 354 -13.14 2.01 -12.38
CA GLU A 354 -14.31 1.25 -11.94
C GLU A 354 -14.00 0.53 -10.63
N VAL A 355 -14.91 0.60 -9.65
CA VAL A 355 -14.82 -0.21 -8.43
C VAL A 355 -15.39 -1.59 -8.72
N LEU A 356 -14.54 -2.62 -8.68
CA LEU A 356 -14.95 -4.00 -8.90
C LEU A 356 -15.42 -4.69 -7.61
N MET A 357 -14.80 -4.35 -6.48
CA MET A 357 -15.13 -4.95 -5.19
C MET A 357 -14.91 -3.97 -4.04
N VAL A 358 -15.92 -3.84 -3.18
CA VAL A 358 -15.82 -3.18 -1.88
C VAL A 358 -15.48 -4.24 -0.84
N ILE A 359 -14.30 -4.13 -0.22
CA ILE A 359 -13.76 -5.15 0.68
C ILE A 359 -14.20 -4.92 2.12
N GLY A 360 -14.11 -3.69 2.60
CA GLY A 360 -14.36 -3.35 3.99
C GLY A 360 -14.55 -1.86 4.21
N THR A 361 -14.26 -1.37 5.43
CA THR A 361 -14.38 0.06 5.77
C THR A 361 -13.17 0.54 6.56
N ALA A 362 -12.79 1.81 6.39
CA ALA A 362 -11.71 2.48 7.12
C ALA A 362 -11.83 2.43 8.65
N LEU A 363 -13.04 2.15 9.17
CA LEU A 363 -13.34 2.09 10.60
C LEU A 363 -13.33 0.65 11.15
N SER A 364 -13.07 -0.37 10.32
CA SER A 364 -12.99 -1.76 10.78
C SER A 364 -11.83 -1.95 11.76
N THR A 365 -12.04 -2.78 12.78
CA THR A 365 -11.02 -3.12 13.78
C THR A 365 -9.80 -3.83 13.18
N SER A 366 -9.96 -4.31 11.95
CA SER A 366 -9.01 -5.11 11.19
C SER A 366 -8.29 -4.35 10.09
N VAL A 367 -8.55 -3.05 9.90
CA VAL A 367 -7.81 -2.26 8.90
C VAL A 367 -6.36 -2.22 9.35
N LYS A 368 -5.54 -3.01 8.64
CA LYS A 368 -4.19 -3.35 9.05
C LYS A 368 -3.22 -2.25 8.77
#